data_AF-A0A482EVX6-F1
#
_entry.id   AF-A0A482EVX6-F1
#
_cell.length_a   1.000
_cell.length_b   1.000
_cell.length_c   1.000
_cell.angle_alpha   90.00
_cell.angle_beta   90.00
_cell.angle_gamma   90.00
#
_symmetry.space_group_name_H-M   'P 1'
#
loop_
_entity.id
_entity.type
_entity.pdbx_description
1 polymer ?
#
loop_
_entity_poly.entity_id
_entity_poly.type
_entity_poly.pdbx_seq_one_letter_code
_entity_poly.pdbx_strand_id
1 'polypeptide(L)'
;MLVPLKSEKRPKGEPVYRDPDNPFNTWTGIGKRPAWLTAKLDAGISLEAMKMQGVANPREHRPAKYRDPRNAENTWSGTGRRPTWLKELLDSGLSLDDLKI
;
A
#
# COMPACT_ATOMS: atom_id res chain seq x y z
N MET A 1 9.75 37.36 -1.87
CA MET A 1 8.44 37.06 -2.50
C MET A 1 8.06 35.64 -2.12
N LEU A 2 6.97 35.44 -1.39
CA LEU A 2 6.48 34.10 -1.06
C LEU A 2 5.76 33.57 -2.31
N VAL A 3 6.40 32.68 -3.07
CA VAL A 3 5.74 32.02 -4.20
C VAL A 3 4.57 31.19 -3.65
N PRO A 4 3.32 31.42 -4.08
CA PRO A 4 2.21 30.60 -3.62
C PRO A 4 2.42 29.18 -4.13
N LEU A 5 2.65 28.26 -3.19
CA LEU A 5 2.82 26.85 -3.50
C LEU A 5 1.49 26.33 -4.09
N LYS A 6 1.51 25.91 -5.36
CA LYS A 6 0.34 25.34 -6.02
C LYS A 6 0.00 24.01 -5.35
N SER A 7 -1.26 23.84 -4.94
CA SER A 7 -1.78 22.57 -4.40
C SER A 7 -2.11 21.62 -5.54
N GLU A 8 -1.65 20.36 -5.45
CA GLU A 8 -2.21 19.28 -6.28
C GLU A 8 -3.62 18.94 -5.78
N LYS A 9 -4.54 18.58 -6.70
CA LYS A 9 -5.98 18.38 -6.43
C LYS A 9 -6.22 17.57 -5.15
N ARG A 10 -7.26 17.94 -4.38
CA ARG A 10 -7.65 17.22 -3.15
C ARG A 10 -7.74 15.71 -3.43
N PRO A 11 -7.04 14.86 -2.67
CA PRO A 11 -7.08 13.43 -2.92
C PRO A 11 -8.45 12.87 -2.57
N LYS A 12 -8.87 11.83 -3.29
CA LYS A 12 -10.13 11.12 -3.01
C LYS A 12 -9.89 10.10 -1.91
N GLY A 13 -9.95 10.54 -0.65
CA GLY A 13 -9.77 9.71 0.55
C GLY A 13 -9.02 10.44 1.68
N GLU A 14 -8.80 9.75 2.80
CA GLU A 14 -8.00 10.25 3.94
C GLU A 14 -6.55 10.47 3.50
N PRO A 15 -5.99 11.69 3.66
CA PRO A 15 -4.58 11.94 3.36
C PRO A 15 -3.68 11.20 4.34
N VAL A 16 -2.81 10.32 3.83
CA VAL A 16 -1.91 9.49 4.65
C VAL A 16 -0.50 10.10 4.71
N TYR A 17 -0.08 10.72 3.62
CA TYR A 17 1.21 11.36 3.47
C TYR A 17 1.04 12.84 3.17
N ARG A 18 1.91 13.67 3.75
CA ARG A 18 1.94 15.12 3.57
C ARG A 18 3.34 15.57 3.20
N ASP A 19 3.42 16.48 2.24
CA ASP A 19 4.68 17.13 1.92
C ASP A 19 5.09 18.13 3.01
N PRO A 20 6.35 18.09 3.52
CA PRO A 20 6.81 19.01 4.56
C PRO A 20 7.05 20.44 4.05
N ASP A 21 7.29 20.61 2.74
CA ASP A 21 7.51 21.91 2.10
C ASP A 21 6.18 22.58 1.72
N ASN A 22 5.21 21.77 1.26
CA ASN A 22 3.89 22.22 0.86
C ASN A 22 2.78 21.47 1.63
N PRO A 23 2.22 22.05 2.69
CA PRO A 23 1.19 21.40 3.51
C PRO A 23 -0.11 21.09 2.75
N PHE A 24 -0.30 21.61 1.54
CA PHE A 24 -1.47 21.32 0.69
C PHE A 24 -1.28 20.07 -0.18
N ASN A 25 -0.05 19.61 -0.37
CA ASN A 25 0.26 18.39 -1.10
C ASN A 25 0.09 17.21 -0.16
N THR A 26 -0.97 16.44 -0.41
CA THR A 26 -1.28 15.23 0.35
C THR A 26 -1.52 14.04 -0.58
N TRP A 27 -1.24 12.84 -0.07
CA TRP A 27 -1.44 11.60 -0.80
C TRP A 27 -2.05 10.53 0.10
N THR A 28 -3.04 9.82 -0.40
CA THR A 28 -3.79 8.80 0.34
C THR A 28 -3.04 7.49 0.49
N GLY A 29 -1.85 7.34 -0.09
CA GLY A 29 -1.17 6.03 -0.12
C GLY A 29 -1.79 5.03 -1.10
N ILE A 30 -2.80 5.41 -1.89
CA ILE A 30 -3.44 4.57 -2.92
C ILE A 30 -3.32 5.25 -4.28
N GLY A 31 -3.13 4.46 -5.34
CA GLY A 31 -2.99 4.96 -6.71
C GLY A 31 -1.59 5.43 -7.06
N LYS A 32 -1.50 6.30 -8.08
CA LYS A 32 -0.25 6.84 -8.61
C LYS A 32 0.40 7.76 -7.57
N ARG A 33 1.71 7.57 -7.34
CA ARG A 33 2.49 8.47 -6.49
C ARG A 33 2.58 9.85 -7.17
N PRO A 34 2.30 10.93 -6.44
CA PRO A 34 2.41 12.28 -6.99
C PRO A 34 3.87 12.69 -7.18
N ALA A 35 4.11 13.69 -8.04
CA ALA A 35 5.47 14.08 -8.42
C ALA A 35 6.30 14.60 -7.23
N TRP A 36 5.67 15.33 -6.31
CA TRP A 36 6.32 15.82 -5.09
C TRP A 36 6.85 14.67 -4.23
N LEU A 37 6.08 13.59 -4.11
CA LEU A 37 6.47 12.44 -3.28
C LEU A 37 7.68 11.72 -3.87
N THR A 38 7.71 11.55 -5.20
CA THR A 38 8.88 11.00 -5.90
C THR A 38 10.10 11.90 -5.73
N ALA A 39 9.94 13.23 -5.88
CA ALA A 39 11.03 14.18 -5.69
C ALA A 39 11.59 14.16 -4.26
N LYS A 40 10.74 13.98 -3.23
CA LYS A 40 11.19 13.85 -1.84
C LYS A 40 11.92 12.53 -1.59
N LEU A 41 11.44 11.43 -2.17
CA LEU A 41 12.15 10.14 -2.11
C LEU A 41 13.52 10.21 -2.78
N ASP A 42 13.62 10.90 -3.93
CA ASP A 42 14.88 11.17 -4.64
C ASP A 42 15.83 12.05 -3.83
N ALA A 43 15.28 13.06 -3.12
CA ALA A 43 16.03 13.88 -2.17
C ALA A 43 16.45 13.14 -0.87
N GLY A 44 16.20 11.83 -0.77
CA GLY A 44 16.58 11.01 0.37
C GLY A 44 15.63 11.08 1.58
N ILE A 45 14.46 11.70 1.42
CA ILE A 45 13.46 11.79 2.48
C ILE A 45 12.60 10.53 2.43
N SER A 46 12.62 9.76 3.51
CA SER A 46 11.83 8.54 3.62
C SER A 46 10.33 8.81 3.58
N LEU A 47 9.59 7.90 2.96
CA LEU A 47 8.13 7.90 2.92
C LEU A 47 7.51 8.04 4.32
N GLU A 48 8.14 7.42 5.32
CA GLU A 48 7.71 7.43 6.72
C GLU A 48 7.83 8.80 7.39
N ALA A 49 8.85 9.59 7.03
CA ALA A 49 9.01 10.95 7.55
C ALA A 49 7.90 11.89 7.05
N MET A 50 7.29 11.55 5.91
CA MET A 50 6.15 12.28 5.32
C MET A 50 4.80 11.67 5.73
N LYS A 51 4.77 10.52 6.41
CA LYS A 51 3.55 9.88 6.88
C LYS A 51 2.98 10.70 8.02
N MET A 52 1.70 11.08 7.92
CA MET A 52 1.02 11.74 9.03
C MET A 52 0.92 10.76 10.21
N GLN A 53 0.97 11.27 11.45
CA GLN A 53 0.75 10.44 12.63
C GLN A 53 -0.75 10.20 12.83
N GLY A 54 -1.13 8.99 13.24
CA GLY A 54 -2.53 8.64 13.52
C GLY A 54 -3.36 8.25 12.30
N VAL A 55 -2.77 8.19 11.10
CA VAL A 55 -3.44 7.69 9.88
C VAL A 55 -3.02 6.26 9.57
N ALA A 56 -4.00 5.39 9.34
CA ALA A 56 -3.74 4.01 8.94
C ALA A 56 -3.08 3.97 7.55
N ASN A 57 -2.09 3.10 7.35
CA ASN A 57 -1.53 2.91 6.02
C ASN A 57 -2.44 1.97 5.21
N PRO A 58 -3.11 2.44 4.15
CA PRO A 58 -4.09 1.63 3.44
C PRO A 58 -3.45 0.49 2.61
N ARG A 59 -2.12 0.45 2.51
CA ARG A 59 -1.38 -0.67 1.91
C ARG A 59 -0.99 -1.77 2.91
N GLU A 60 -0.88 -1.48 4.21
CA GLU A 60 -0.39 -2.46 5.21
C GLU A 60 -1.47 -3.46 5.65
N HIS A 61 -2.76 -3.17 5.49
CA HIS A 61 -3.84 -4.01 6.02
C HIS A 61 -4.61 -4.77 4.94
N ARG A 62 -3.94 -5.58 4.13
CA ARG A 62 -4.65 -6.65 3.41
C ARG A 62 -4.54 -7.94 4.20
N PRO A 63 -5.54 -8.31 5.02
CA PRO A 63 -5.48 -9.54 5.79
C PRO A 63 -5.20 -10.71 4.84
N ALA A 64 -4.26 -11.58 5.22
CA ALA A 64 -4.08 -12.86 4.58
C ALA A 64 -5.41 -13.62 4.67
N LYS A 65 -5.96 -14.02 3.54
CA LYS A 65 -7.22 -14.76 3.47
C LYS A 65 -6.99 -16.25 3.31
N TYR A 66 -5.87 -16.61 2.69
CA TYR A 66 -5.46 -17.97 2.43
C TYR A 66 -4.05 -18.19 2.98
N ARG A 67 -3.79 -19.39 3.50
CA ARG A 67 -2.50 -19.84 4.02
C ARG A 67 -2.19 -21.23 3.46
N ASP A 68 -0.94 -21.45 3.11
CA ASP A 68 -0.46 -22.77 2.72
C ASP A 68 -0.40 -23.69 3.95
N PRO A 69 -1.07 -24.86 3.94
CA PRO A 69 -1.00 -25.83 5.03
C PRO A 69 0.39 -26.46 5.14
N ARG A 70 1.20 -26.45 4.07
CA ARG A 70 2.56 -26.97 4.08
C ARG A 70 3.56 -25.97 4.67
N ASN A 71 3.33 -24.67 4.48
CA ASN A 71 4.16 -23.59 5.04
C ASN A 71 3.30 -22.42 5.53
N ALA A 72 3.20 -22.26 6.85
CA ALA A 72 2.41 -21.20 7.47
C ALA A 72 2.89 -19.76 7.13
N GLU A 73 4.09 -19.59 6.57
CA GLU A 73 4.59 -18.29 6.12
C GLU A 73 3.99 -17.87 4.77
N ASN A 74 3.63 -18.84 3.94
CA ASN A 74 3.03 -18.60 2.64
C ASN A 74 1.56 -18.19 2.83
N THR A 75 1.29 -16.91 2.67
CA THR A 75 -0.05 -16.34 2.79
C THR A 75 -0.44 -15.59 1.54
N TRP A 76 -1.74 -15.55 1.25
CA TRP A 76 -2.29 -14.83 0.12
C TRP A 76 -3.55 -14.08 0.54
N SER A 77 -3.59 -12.78 0.30
CA SER A 77 -4.73 -11.91 0.67
C SER A 77 -5.94 -12.07 -0.26
N GLY A 78 -5.94 -13.03 -1.19
CA GLY A 78 -7.03 -13.23 -2.17
C GLY A 78 -7.13 -12.15 -3.25
N THR A 79 -6.19 -11.19 -3.29
CA THR A 79 -6.15 -10.10 -4.27
C THR A 79 -4.86 -10.16 -5.06
N GLY A 80 -4.94 -10.04 -6.39
CA GLY A 80 -3.77 -10.03 -7.28
C GLY A 80 -3.48 -11.42 -7.87
N ARG A 81 -2.23 -11.62 -8.30
CA ARG A 81 -1.80 -12.88 -8.91
C ARG A 81 -1.78 -13.99 -7.87
N ARG A 82 -2.35 -15.15 -8.21
CA ARG A 82 -2.27 -16.36 -7.39
C ARG A 82 -0.80 -16.84 -7.31
N PRO A 83 -0.27 -17.11 -6.11
CA PRO A 83 1.08 -17.63 -5.93
C PRO A 83 1.18 -19.09 -6.41
N THR A 84 2.40 -19.55 -6.68
CA THR A 84 2.66 -20.90 -7.23
C THR A 84 2.15 -22.00 -6.31
N TRP A 85 2.43 -21.90 -4.99
CA TRP A 85 1.96 -22.87 -3.99
C TRP A 85 0.44 -23.05 -4.03
N LEU A 86 -0.32 -21.96 -4.21
CA LEU A 86 -1.77 -22.03 -4.27
C LEU A 86 -2.24 -22.75 -5.53
N LYS A 87 -1.55 -22.54 -6.66
CA LYS A 87 -1.85 -23.26 -7.90
C LYS A 87 -1.54 -24.75 -7.77
N GLU A 88 -0.42 -25.11 -7.15
CA GLU A 88 -0.01 -26.49 -6.92
C GLU A 88 -0.97 -27.24 -5.97
N LEU A 89 -1.48 -26.57 -4.94
CA LEU A 89 -2.48 -27.14 -4.05
C LEU A 89 -3.82 -27.36 -4.77
N LEU A 90 -4.25 -26.40 -5.59
CA LEU A 90 -5.45 -26.54 -6.43
C LEU A 90 -5.31 -27.71 -7.42
N ASP A 91 -4.12 -27.89 -8.00
CA ASP A 91 -3.80 -29.01 -8.90
C ASP A 91 -3.74 -30.36 -8.16
N SER A 92 -3.25 -30.36 -6.92
CA SER A 92 -3.24 -31.53 -6.02
C SER A 92 -4.65 -31.92 -5.51
N GLY A 93 -5.70 -31.19 -5.89
CA GLY A 93 -7.08 -31.46 -5.48
C GLY A 93 -7.54 -30.77 -4.20
N LEU A 94 -6.70 -29.92 -3.58
CA LEU A 94 -7.16 -29.06 -2.50
C LEU A 94 -8.02 -27.92 -3.06
N SER A 95 -9.06 -27.54 -2.32
CA SER A 95 -9.89 -26.41 -2.68
C SER A 95 -9.42 -25.14 -2.00
N LEU A 96 -9.67 -23.99 -2.63
CA LEU A 96 -9.36 -22.67 -2.07
C LEU A 96 -9.99 -22.45 -0.68
N ASP A 97 -11.13 -23.10 -0.42
CA ASP A 97 -11.86 -23.03 0.85
C ASP A 97 -11.08 -23.69 2.01
N ASP A 98 -10.39 -24.80 1.74
CA ASP A 98 -9.57 -25.53 2.72
C ASP A 98 -8.34 -24.72 3.17
N LEU A 99 -7.85 -23.87 2.28
CA LEU A 99 -6.67 -23.03 2.49
C LEU A 99 -7.02 -21.72 3.21
N LYS A 100 -8.29 -21.46 3.47
CA LYS A 100 -8.76 -20.22 4.06
C LYS A 100 -8.48 -20.22 5.56
N ILE A 101 -7.96 -19.11 6.08
CA ILE A 101 -7.74 -18.88 7.51
C ILE A 101 -8.79 -17.98 8.15
#